data_AF-A0A967WSJ3-F1
#
_entry.id   AF-A0A967WSJ3-F1
#
_cell.length_a   1.000
_cell.length_b   1.000
_cell.length_c   1.000
_cell.angle_alpha   90.00
_cell.angle_beta   90.00
_cell.angle_gamma   90.00
#
_symmetry.space_group_name_H-M   'P 1'
#
loop_
_entity.id
_entity.type
_entity.pdbx_description
1 polymer ?
#
loop_
_entity_poly.entity_id
_entity_poly.type
_entity_poly.pdbx_seq_one_letter_code
_entity_poly.pdbx_strand_id
1 'polypeptide(L)' 'MVRALVLGAMAFVVSVVVGQPLVEFLRRRGLGKEISSDGPPSHSTKAGTPTMGGVLIFAVVLPIT' A
#
# COMPACT_ATOMS: atom_id res chain seq x y z
N MET A 1 -17.66 -20.47 9.16
CA MET A 1 -16.36 -20.27 9.84
C MET A 1 -15.17 -20.62 8.95
N VAL A 2 -15.03 -21.86 8.46
CA VAL A 2 -13.87 -22.28 7.63
C VAL A 2 -13.65 -21.41 6.38
N ARG A 3 -14.72 -21.07 5.64
CA ARG A 3 -14.63 -20.21 4.43
C ARG A 3 -14.01 -18.84 4.73
N ALA A 4 -14.38 -18.20 5.84
CA ALA A 4 -13.85 -16.89 6.21
C ALA A 4 -12.36 -16.95 6.55
N LEU A 5 -11.93 -18.02 7.22
CA LEU A 5 -10.51 -18.25 7.52
C LEU A 5 -9.67 -18.46 6.25
N VAL A 6 -10.18 -19.24 5.29
CA VAL A 6 -9.47 -19.49 4.02
C VAL A 6 -9.35 -18.20 3.21
N LEU A 7 -10.43 -17.43 3.06
CA LEU A 7 -10.40 -16.17 2.32
C LEU A 7 -9.49 -15.13 2.99
N GLY A 8 -9.53 -15.03 4.32
CA GLY A 8 -8.65 -14.13 5.08
C GLY A 8 -7.17 -14.50 4.94
N ALA A 9 -6.83 -15.79 5.02
CA ALA A 9 -5.46 -16.25 4.82
C ALA A 9 -4.97 -15.97 3.39
N MET A 10 -5.82 -16.19 2.38
CA MET A 10 -5.50 -15.89 0.98
C MET A 10 -5.26 -14.40 0.77
N ALA A 11 -6.16 -13.54 1.27
CA ALA A 11 -6.04 -12.08 1.16
C ALA A 11 -4.76 -11.57 1.84
N PHE A 12 -4.37 -12.15 2.97
CA PHE A 12 -3.11 -11.82 3.65
C PHE A 12 -1.88 -12.16 2.79
N VAL A 13 -1.81 -13.40 2.28
CA VAL A 13 -0.67 -13.84 1.46
C VAL A 13 -0.54 -12.99 0.20
N VAL A 14 -1.66 -12.76 -0.50
CA VAL A 14 -1.67 -11.93 -1.71
C VAL A 14 -1.26 -10.49 -1.39
N SER A 15 -1.73 -9.92 -0.29
CA SER A 15 -1.38 -8.54 0.10
C SER A 15 0.11 -8.37 0.37
N VAL A 16 0.76 -9.35 1.01
CA VAL A 16 2.20 -9.31 1.29
C VAL A 16 3.01 -9.38 -0.01
N VAL A 17 2.62 -10.26 -0.94
CA VAL A 17 3.32 -10.42 -2.23
C VAL A 17 3.14 -9.20 -3.14
N VAL A 18 1.93 -8.62 -3.18
CA VAL A 18 1.59 -7.48 -4.05
C VAL A 18 2.02 -6.13 -3.45
N GLY A 19 2.35 -6.09 -2.15
CA GLY A 19 2.83 -4.90 -1.43
C GLY A 19 3.97 -4.16 -2.11
N GLN A 20 5.11 -4.83 -2.26
CA GLN A 20 6.32 -4.25 -2.84
C GLN A 20 6.14 -3.75 -4.29
N PRO A 21 5.57 -4.53 -5.23
CA PRO A 21 5.41 -4.06 -6.60
C PRO A 21 4.40 -2.90 -6.72
N LEU A 22 3.32 -2.89 -5.91
CA LEU A 22 2.38 -1.78 -5.91
C LEU A 22 3.02 -0.49 -5.39
N VAL A 23 3.80 -0.58 -4.31
CA VAL A 23 4.56 0.56 -3.76
C VAL A 23 5.52 1.13 -4.80
N GLU A 24 6.24 0.28 -5.52
CA GLU A 24 7.15 0.71 -6.57
C GLU A 24 6.41 1.33 -7.77
N PHE A 25 5.25 0.77 -8.16
CA PHE A 25 4.40 1.33 -9.20
C PHE A 25 3.90 2.73 -8.84
N LEU A 26 3.43 2.92 -7.60
CA LEU A 26 2.94 4.20 -7.10
C LEU A 26 4.07 5.23 -6.99
N ARG A 27 5.26 4.79 -6.57
CA ARG A 27 6.48 5.62 -6.54
C ARG A 27 6.87 6.10 -7.93
N ARG A 28 6.82 5.21 -8.94
CA ARG A 28 7.10 5.56 -10.35
C ARG A 28 6.07 6.51 -10.95
N ARG A 29 4.81 6.43 -10.50
CA ARG A 29 3.74 7.34 -10.94
C ARG A 29 3.79 8.72 -10.26
N GLY A 30 4.79 8.99 -9.40
CA GLY A 30 4.89 10.26 -8.68
C GLY A 30 3.77 10.47 -7.67
N LEU A 31 3.04 9.42 -7.29
CA LEU A 31 1.96 9.47 -6.29
C LEU A 31 2.48 9.38 -4.85
N GLY A 32 3.80 9.47 -4.67
CA GLY A 32 4.41 9.76 -3.38
C GLY A 32 4.22 11.23 -3.07
N LYS A 33 3.85 11.56 -1.82
CA LYS A 33 3.68 12.96 -1.40
C LYS A 33 4.92 13.77 -1.79
N GLU A 34 4.76 14.71 -2.71
CA GLU A 34 5.76 15.73 -3.01
C GLU A 34 5.88 16.61 -1.75
N ILE A 35 7.10 16.75 -1.24
CA ILE A 35 7.36 17.48 0.00
C ILE A 35 7.74 18.88 -0.43
N SER A 36 6.88 19.85 -0.13
CA SER A 36 7.22 21.26 -0.36
C SER A 36 8.49 21.62 0.43
N SER A 37 9.38 22.39 -0.20
CA SER A 37 10.68 22.79 0.36
C SER A 37 10.57 23.74 1.58
N ASP A 38 9.37 24.12 2.00
CA ASP A 38 9.11 25.08 3.09
C ASP A 38 9.00 24.45 4.49
N GLY A 39 9.12 23.12 4.62
CA GLY A 39 8.95 22.40 5.90
C GLY A 39 10.26 22.16 6.68
N PRO A 40 10.23 22.15 8.03
CA PRO A 40 11.41 21.93 8.86
C PRO A 40 12.12 20.58 8.57
N PRO A 41 13.45 20.49 8.78
CA PRO A 41 14.29 19.38 8.31
C PRO A 41 13.90 18.00 8.87
N SER A 42 13.14 17.95 9.97
CA SER A 42 12.59 16.72 10.57
C SER A 42 11.47 16.06 9.77
N HIS A 43 10.87 16.75 8.78
CA HIS A 43 9.83 16.19 7.91
C HIS A 43 10.37 15.42 6.71
N SER A 44 11.68 15.47 6.45
CA SER A 44 12.35 14.75 5.35
C SER A 44 12.32 13.22 5.53
N THR A 45 12.15 12.70 6.75
CA THR A 45 12.13 11.25 7.02
C THR A 45 10.83 10.57 6.58
N LYS A 46 9.73 11.32 6.37
CA LYS A 46 8.46 10.79 5.85
C LYS A 46 8.33 10.94 4.32
N ALA A 47 9.42 11.31 3.66
CA ALA A 47 9.55 11.39 2.21
C ALA A 47 9.34 10.02 1.56
N GLY A 48 8.33 9.90 0.70
CA GLY A 48 8.20 8.73 -0.16
C GLY A 48 7.45 7.54 0.43
N THR A 49 6.79 7.66 1.59
CA THR A 49 5.81 6.64 2.00
C THR A 49 4.57 6.77 1.11
N PRO A 50 4.25 5.77 0.27
CA PRO A 50 3.09 5.86 -0.61
C PRO A 50 1.82 5.82 0.23
N THR A 51 1.02 6.88 0.16
CA THR A 51 -0.24 7.05 0.91
C THR A 51 -1.39 6.14 0.42
N MET A 52 -1.12 5.15 -0.45
CA MET A 52 -2.13 4.27 -1.04
C MET A 52 -2.08 2.82 -0.53
N GLY A 53 -1.64 2.58 0.70
CA GLY A 53 -1.75 1.26 1.33
C GLY A 53 -3.20 0.73 1.36
N GLY A 54 -4.20 1.62 1.51
CA GLY A 54 -5.62 1.23 1.45
C GLY A 54 -6.06 0.72 0.08
N VAL A 55 -5.50 1.24 -1.01
CA VAL A 55 -5.81 0.79 -2.38
C VAL A 55 -5.38 -0.66 -2.58
N LEU A 56 -4.26 -1.07 -1.95
CA LEU A 56 -3.82 -2.46 -1.95
C LEU A 56 -4.87 -3.38 -1.33
N ILE A 57 -5.40 -2.98 -0.17
CA ILE A 57 -6.40 -3.78 0.53
C ILE A 57 -7.67 -3.90 -0.31
N PHE A 58 -8.15 -2.81 -0.92
CA PHE A 58 -9.31 -2.89 -1.83
C PHE A 58 -9.04 -3.76 -3.06
N ALA A 59 -7.85 -3.63 -3.67
CA ALA A 59 -7.49 -4.41 -4.85
C ALA A 59 -7.40 -5.92 -4.57
N VAL A 60 -7.03 -6.30 -3.35
CA VAL A 60 -6.89 -7.71 -2.96
C VAL A 60 -8.20 -8.28 -2.39
N VAL A 61 -8.91 -7.54 -1.54
CA VAL A 61 -10.07 -8.07 -0.82
C VAL A 61 -11.31 -8.14 -1.71
N LEU A 62 -11.59 -7.10 -2.50
CA LEU A 62 -12.81 -6.98 -3.32
C LEU A 62 -13.00 -8.13 -4.34
N PRO A 63 -11.96 -8.65 -5.01
CA PRO A 63 -12.11 -9.83 -5.87
C PRO A 63 -12.11 -11.17 -5.13
N ILE A 64 -11.65 -11.24 -3.87
CA ILE A 64 -11.51 -12.48 -3.10
C ILE A 64 -12.75 -12.78 -2.25
N THR A 65 -13.40 -11.74 -1.70
CA THR A 65 -14.62 -11.85 -0.90
C THR A 65 -15.85 -12.11 -1.75
#